data_AF-A0A958Z3F0-F1
#
_entry.id   AF-A0A958Z3F0-F1
#
_cell.length_a   1.000
_cell.length_b   1.000
_cell.length_c   1.000
_cell.angle_alpha   90.00
_cell.angle_beta   90.00
_cell.angle_gamma   90.00
#
_symmetry.space_group_name_H-M   'P 1'
#
loop_
_entity.id
_entity.type
_entity.pdbx_description
1 polymer ?
#
loop_
_entity_poly.entity_id
_entity_poly.type
_entity_poly.pdbx_seq_one_letter_code
_entity_poly.pdbx_strand_id
1 'polypeptide(L)'
;MSIFSKIKQVLHLMKDIDLDALGKLSQKVDLSEIMKTVGELDDRQLVGLMRMLKHKGGKKGQHKLPPIDGDFYDLSLKLSPEQRELQIKVRNFMEDEIKPIANEYWNKAEFPFEIIPKMAKLNICGLTYDGYGTPDQTYVMEGIIAMELARVDVSISTFFGVHSGLAMGSIYICGSEEQKQEWLPKMAKMELIGAFGLTEPDVGSAVAGGLGTTCRQEGDEWVLNGQKKWIGNATFADVTIIWARDEASDQVKGFLVRKGNPGFKTEKIENKMALRTVQNALITMTDCRIPESDRLQKCDSFKDTAKVLRMTRAGVAWQAVGCARGA
;
A
#
# COMPACT_ATOMS: atom_id res chain seq x y z
N MET A 1 73.27 -23.40 12.50
CA MET A 1 72.54 -23.88 11.31
C MET A 1 73.34 -23.56 10.06
N SER A 2 73.69 -24.57 9.25
CA SER A 2 74.42 -24.40 7.99
C SER A 2 73.66 -23.46 7.03
N ILE A 3 74.37 -22.63 6.27
CA ILE A 3 73.79 -21.71 5.27
C ILE A 3 72.82 -22.44 4.34
N PHE A 4 73.12 -23.70 4.00
CA PHE A 4 72.25 -24.57 3.19
C PHE A 4 70.89 -24.88 3.83
N SER A 5 70.82 -25.01 5.16
CA SER A 5 69.55 -25.26 5.87
C SER A 5 68.64 -24.04 5.86
N LYS A 6 69.20 -22.82 5.94
CA LYS A 6 68.44 -21.58 5.84
C LYS A 6 67.90 -21.36 4.43
N ILE A 7 68.71 -21.62 3.40
CA ILE A 7 68.28 -21.50 1.99
C ILE A 7 67.13 -22.47 1.70
N LYS A 8 67.20 -23.71 2.20
CA LYS A 8 66.12 -24.70 2.03
C LYS A 8 64.82 -24.30 2.74
N GLN A 9 64.89 -23.69 3.91
CA GLN A 9 63.72 -23.15 4.62
C GLN A 9 63.09 -21.97 3.89
N VAL A 10 63.89 -21.04 3.36
CA VAL A 10 63.38 -19.90 2.59
C VAL A 10 62.70 -20.38 1.30
N LEU A 11 63.29 -21.33 0.58
CA LEU A 11 62.69 -21.93 -0.61
C LEU A 11 61.38 -22.67 -0.31
N HIS A 12 61.24 -23.23 0.88
CA HIS A 12 59.98 -23.86 1.30
C HIS A 12 58.91 -22.82 1.62
N LEU A 13 59.28 -21.74 2.33
CA LEU A 13 58.38 -20.62 2.62
C LEU A 13 57.86 -19.94 1.35
N MET A 14 58.70 -19.76 0.33
CA MET A 14 58.28 -19.13 -0.93
C MET A 14 57.24 -19.95 -1.72
N LYS A 15 57.10 -21.26 -1.47
CA LYS A 15 56.07 -22.07 -2.13
C LYS A 15 54.66 -21.82 -1.61
N ASP A 16 54.55 -21.38 -0.36
CA ASP A 16 53.28 -21.20 0.35
C ASP A 16 52.84 -19.73 0.39
N ILE A 17 53.61 -18.83 -0.22
CA ILE A 17 53.32 -17.39 -0.30
C ILE A 17 52.47 -17.10 -1.53
N ASP A 18 51.28 -16.54 -1.32
CA ASP A 18 50.44 -15.96 -2.38
C ASP A 18 51.06 -14.64 -2.87
N LEU A 19 51.63 -14.67 -4.06
CA LEU A 19 52.32 -13.53 -4.67
C LEU A 19 51.35 -12.38 -5.04
N ASP A 20 50.09 -12.68 -5.37
CA ASP A 20 49.09 -11.66 -5.72
C ASP A 20 48.62 -10.91 -4.47
N ALA A 21 48.41 -11.65 -3.37
CA ALA A 21 48.11 -11.04 -2.07
C ALA A 21 49.28 -10.17 -1.58
N LEU A 22 50.51 -10.64 -1.76
CA LEU A 22 51.72 -9.93 -1.35
C LEU A 22 51.93 -8.65 -2.18
N GLY A 23 51.66 -8.69 -3.49
CA GLY A 23 51.69 -7.52 -4.37
C GLY A 23 50.63 -6.47 -4.04
N LYS A 24 49.41 -6.90 -3.66
CA LYS A 24 48.37 -5.97 -3.16
C LYS A 24 48.75 -5.33 -1.83
N LEU A 25 49.46 -6.07 -0.97
CA LEU A 25 49.91 -5.58 0.33
C LEU A 25 51.06 -4.58 0.17
N SER A 26 52.04 -4.86 -0.70
CA SER A 26 53.19 -3.98 -0.95
C SER A 26 52.80 -2.61 -1.51
N GLN A 27 51.65 -2.49 -2.18
CA GLN A 27 51.13 -1.20 -2.65
C GLN A 27 50.58 -0.32 -1.53
N LYS A 28 50.27 -0.90 -0.37
CA LYS A 28 49.59 -0.21 0.74
C LYS A 28 50.50 0.04 1.94
N VAL A 29 51.55 -0.76 2.11
CA VAL A 29 52.42 -0.72 3.28
C VAL A 29 53.86 -1.12 2.92
N ASP A 30 54.84 -0.62 3.67
CA ASP A 30 56.24 -1.06 3.56
C ASP A 30 56.42 -2.45 4.19
N LEU A 31 56.57 -3.47 3.34
CA LEU A 31 56.74 -4.86 3.77
C LEU A 31 58.04 -5.08 4.54
N SER A 32 59.09 -4.31 4.24
CA SER A 32 60.39 -4.46 4.90
C SER A 32 60.33 -3.97 6.34
N GLU A 33 59.64 -2.85 6.56
CA GLU A 33 59.40 -2.28 7.89
C GLU A 33 58.49 -3.19 8.73
N ILE A 34 57.45 -3.78 8.13
CA ILE A 34 56.57 -4.75 8.80
C ILE A 34 57.35 -6.00 9.22
N MET A 35 58.16 -6.59 8.33
CA MET A 35 58.93 -7.79 8.67
C MET A 35 59.93 -7.52 9.79
N LYS A 36 60.56 -6.34 9.79
CA LYS A 36 61.47 -5.93 10.87
C LYS A 36 60.71 -5.77 12.19
N THR A 37 59.60 -5.04 12.17
CA THR A 37 58.79 -4.76 13.36
C THR A 37 58.21 -6.04 13.97
N VAL A 38 57.70 -6.96 13.14
CA VAL A 38 57.17 -8.25 13.59
C VAL A 38 58.29 -9.16 14.10
N GLY A 39 59.48 -9.11 13.48
CA GLY A 39 60.64 -9.89 13.92
C GLY A 39 61.25 -9.46 15.25
N GLU A 40 60.97 -8.23 15.70
CA GLU A 40 61.42 -7.69 17.00
C GLU A 40 60.48 -8.02 18.16
N LEU A 41 59.29 -8.58 17.89
CA LEU A 41 58.30 -8.94 18.91
C LEU A 41 58.65 -10.24 19.62
N ASP A 42 58.39 -10.30 20.93
CA ASP A 42 58.47 -11.55 21.69
C ASP A 42 57.28 -12.49 21.43
N ASP A 43 57.39 -13.74 21.87
CA ASP A 43 56.36 -14.77 21.64
C ASP A 43 54.98 -14.37 22.19
N ARG A 44 54.92 -13.64 23.33
CA ARG A 44 53.64 -13.20 23.91
C ARG A 44 53.02 -12.08 23.08
N GLN A 45 53.84 -11.16 22.60
CA GLN A 45 53.45 -10.06 21.73
C GLN A 45 52.98 -10.58 20.36
N LEU A 46 53.68 -11.56 19.78
CA LEU A 46 53.28 -12.23 18.54
C LEU A 46 51.94 -12.94 18.68
N VAL A 47 51.74 -13.68 19.78
CA VAL A 47 50.44 -14.32 20.07
C VAL A 47 49.32 -13.29 20.25
N GLY A 48 49.60 -12.18 20.94
CA GLY A 48 48.66 -11.07 21.11
C GLY A 48 48.27 -10.41 19.78
N LEU A 49 49.26 -10.10 18.94
CA LEU A 49 49.07 -9.54 17.60
C LEU A 49 48.24 -10.49 16.72
N MET A 50 48.58 -11.77 16.70
CA MET A 50 47.85 -12.79 15.93
C MET A 50 46.41 -12.95 16.43
N ARG A 51 46.17 -12.88 17.74
CA ARG A 51 44.82 -12.91 18.32
C ARG A 51 44.02 -11.68 17.93
N MET A 52 44.65 -10.50 17.87
CA MET A 52 44.02 -9.25 17.46
C MET A 52 43.71 -9.22 15.95
N LEU A 53 44.62 -9.72 15.11
CA LEU A 53 44.41 -9.88 13.67
C LEU A 53 43.29 -10.88 13.35
N LYS A 54 43.23 -12.00 14.10
CA LYS A 54 42.10 -12.95 14.04
C LYS A 54 40.78 -12.34 14.51
N HIS A 55 40.81 -11.43 15.50
CA HIS A 55 39.60 -10.75 15.99
C HIS A 55 39.13 -9.59 15.09
N LYS A 56 40.01 -8.93 14.34
CA LYS A 56 39.62 -7.91 13.35
C LYS A 56 38.83 -8.48 12.15
N GLY A 57 38.89 -9.80 11.92
CA GLY A 57 38.07 -10.52 10.94
C GLY A 57 36.80 -11.16 11.51
N GLY A 58 36.52 -10.98 12.81
CA GLY A 58 35.43 -11.68 13.49
C GLY A 58 34.87 -10.87 14.65
N LYS A 59 34.04 -9.86 14.34
CA LYS A 59 32.80 -9.76 15.11
C LYS A 59 32.21 -11.17 15.05
N LYS A 60 31.93 -11.83 16.18
CA LYS A 60 30.97 -12.95 16.19
C LYS A 60 29.82 -12.44 15.33
N GLY A 61 29.67 -13.02 14.14
CA GLY A 61 28.82 -12.44 13.12
C GLY A 61 27.51 -12.12 13.79
N GLN A 62 27.03 -10.88 13.71
CA GLN A 62 25.59 -10.70 13.81
C GLN A 62 25.07 -11.70 12.79
N HIS A 63 24.46 -12.79 13.27
CA HIS A 63 23.89 -13.80 12.40
C HIS A 63 23.00 -12.98 11.48
N LYS A 64 23.39 -12.89 10.20
CA LYS A 64 22.56 -12.17 9.24
C LYS A 64 21.30 -13.00 9.25
N LEU A 65 20.24 -12.47 9.85
CA LEU A 65 18.98 -13.19 9.92
C LEU A 65 18.64 -13.56 8.47
N PRO A 66 18.09 -14.76 8.22
CA PRO A 66 17.60 -15.06 6.90
C PRO A 66 16.68 -13.91 6.45
N PRO A 67 16.65 -13.58 5.15
CA PRO A 67 15.68 -12.63 4.66
C PRO A 67 14.29 -13.05 5.16
N ILE A 68 13.50 -12.07 5.60
CA ILE A 68 12.14 -12.34 6.09
C ILE A 68 11.37 -13.02 4.97
N ASP A 69 11.04 -14.28 5.15
CA ASP A 69 10.18 -15.02 4.24
C ASP A 69 8.73 -14.84 4.66
N GLY A 70 8.11 -13.79 4.11
CA GLY A 70 6.69 -13.53 4.32
C GLY A 70 5.76 -14.43 3.49
N ASP A 71 6.27 -15.35 2.68
CA ASP A 71 5.49 -16.25 1.83
C ASP A 71 5.79 -17.73 2.16
N PHE A 72 5.73 -18.08 3.44
CA PHE A 72 6.10 -19.40 3.96
C PHE A 72 5.36 -20.59 3.32
N TYR A 73 4.17 -20.36 2.75
CA TYR A 73 3.36 -21.37 2.07
C TYR A 73 3.48 -21.32 0.54
N ASP A 74 4.43 -20.56 0.02
CA ASP A 74 4.70 -20.41 -1.40
C ASP A 74 3.44 -20.03 -2.20
N LEU A 75 2.62 -19.11 -1.67
CA LEU A 75 1.40 -18.64 -2.32
C LEU A 75 1.72 -18.09 -3.71
N SER A 76 2.88 -17.48 -3.87
CA SER A 76 3.36 -16.99 -5.16
C SER A 76 3.57 -18.08 -6.22
N LEU A 77 3.82 -19.33 -5.86
CA LEU A 77 3.91 -20.45 -6.80
C LEU A 77 2.54 -20.91 -7.32
N LYS A 78 1.44 -20.42 -6.73
CA LYS A 78 0.07 -20.68 -7.21
C LYS A 78 -0.40 -19.68 -8.28
N LEU A 79 0.41 -18.66 -8.57
CA LEU A 79 0.08 -17.63 -9.56
C LEU A 79 0.58 -18.03 -10.94
N SER A 80 -0.18 -17.63 -11.96
CA SER A 80 0.35 -17.65 -13.33
C SER A 80 1.55 -16.70 -13.45
N PRO A 81 2.41 -16.87 -14.47
CA PRO A 81 3.52 -15.94 -14.70
C PRO A 81 3.09 -14.47 -14.80
N GLU A 82 1.98 -14.20 -15.49
CA GLU A 82 1.41 -12.86 -15.66
C GLU A 82 0.88 -12.28 -14.34
N GLN A 83 0.19 -13.10 -13.54
CA GLN A 83 -0.28 -12.71 -12.21
C GLN A 83 0.88 -12.40 -11.26
N ARG A 84 1.95 -13.21 -11.34
CA ARG A 84 3.17 -12.99 -10.56
C ARG A 84 3.90 -11.72 -11.01
N GLU A 85 3.96 -11.44 -12.31
CA GLU A 85 4.51 -10.20 -12.83
C GLU A 85 3.75 -8.98 -12.28
N LEU A 86 2.41 -9.00 -12.32
CA LEU A 86 1.60 -7.92 -11.75
C LEU A 86 1.83 -7.76 -10.24
N GLN A 87 1.89 -8.86 -9.49
CA GLN A 87 2.20 -8.82 -8.06
C GLN A 87 3.56 -8.17 -7.80
N ILE A 88 4.61 -8.57 -8.53
CA ILE A 88 5.96 -8.01 -8.40
C ILE A 88 5.96 -6.52 -8.77
N LYS A 89 5.24 -6.13 -9.83
CA LYS A 89 5.10 -4.74 -10.25
C LYS A 89 4.51 -3.87 -9.12
N VAL A 90 3.44 -4.34 -8.46
CA VAL A 90 2.83 -3.63 -7.33
C VAL A 90 3.77 -3.64 -6.12
N ARG A 91 4.44 -4.76 -5.83
CA ARG A 91 5.42 -4.84 -4.74
C ARG A 91 6.53 -3.81 -4.90
N ASN A 92 7.15 -3.75 -6.08
CA ASN A 92 8.25 -2.83 -6.36
C ASN A 92 7.77 -1.38 -6.26
N PHE A 93 6.59 -1.06 -6.80
CA PHE A 93 5.99 0.26 -6.61
C PHE A 93 5.86 0.64 -5.13
N MET A 94 5.34 -0.25 -4.29
CA MET A 94 5.20 0.03 -2.87
C MET A 94 6.55 0.17 -2.17
N GLU A 95 7.55 -0.64 -2.53
CA GLU A 95 8.89 -0.58 -1.93
C GLU A 95 9.71 0.63 -2.37
N ASP A 96 9.60 1.02 -3.64
CA ASP A 96 10.44 2.05 -4.24
C ASP A 96 9.81 3.44 -4.11
N GLU A 97 8.48 3.55 -4.21
CA GLU A 97 7.78 4.84 -4.25
C GLU A 97 7.10 5.20 -2.92
N ILE A 98 6.57 4.21 -2.18
CA ILE A 98 5.78 4.47 -0.96
C ILE A 98 6.62 4.32 0.30
N LYS A 99 7.37 3.22 0.45
CA LYS A 99 8.19 2.95 1.65
C LYS A 99 9.11 4.12 2.05
N PRO A 100 9.78 4.83 1.12
CA PRO A 100 10.66 5.94 1.50
C PRO A 100 9.93 7.15 2.11
N ILE A 101 8.66 7.36 1.76
CA ILE A 101 7.89 8.55 2.17
C ILE A 101 6.83 8.24 3.25
N ALA A 102 6.49 6.97 3.47
CA ALA A 102 5.37 6.55 4.30
C ALA A 102 5.39 7.16 5.72
N ASN A 103 6.54 7.09 6.41
CA ASN A 103 6.67 7.59 7.77
C ASN A 103 6.47 9.12 7.87
N GLU A 104 6.97 9.88 6.90
CA GLU A 104 6.83 11.33 6.89
C GLU A 104 5.37 11.74 6.75
N TYR A 105 4.69 11.22 5.73
CA TYR A 105 3.28 11.51 5.48
C TYR A 105 2.37 11.03 6.61
N TRP A 106 2.65 9.85 7.17
CA TRP A 106 1.89 9.32 8.31
C TRP A 106 2.03 10.22 9.55
N ASN A 107 3.24 10.68 9.87
CA ASN A 107 3.47 11.58 10.99
C ASN A 107 2.76 12.93 10.80
N LYS A 108 2.81 13.49 9.59
CA LYS A 108 2.13 14.75 9.24
C LYS A 108 0.62 14.63 9.07
N ALA A 109 0.08 13.42 8.96
CA ALA A 109 -1.33 13.15 8.62
C ALA A 109 -1.73 13.79 7.27
N GLU A 110 -0.82 13.75 6.30
CA GLU A 110 -0.99 14.27 4.94
C GLU A 110 -1.09 13.12 3.93
N PHE A 111 -1.61 13.38 2.74
CA PHE A 111 -1.67 12.39 1.66
C PHE A 111 -0.67 12.75 0.54
N PRO A 112 0.15 11.78 0.08
CA PRO A 112 1.13 12.01 -1.00
C PRO A 112 0.45 12.05 -2.38
N PHE A 113 -0.12 13.18 -2.77
CA PHE A 113 -0.86 13.30 -4.04
C PHE A 113 -0.04 12.93 -5.29
N GLU A 114 1.29 13.09 -5.24
CA GLU A 114 2.22 12.71 -6.28
C GLU A 114 2.25 11.21 -6.60
N ILE A 115 1.72 10.35 -5.72
CA ILE A 115 1.64 8.90 -5.95
C ILE A 115 0.50 8.52 -6.88
N ILE A 116 -0.56 9.35 -7.01
CA ILE A 116 -1.76 9.00 -7.77
C ILE A 116 -1.40 8.71 -9.25
N PRO A 117 -0.67 9.59 -9.98
CA PRO A 117 -0.31 9.31 -11.37
C PRO A 117 0.65 8.12 -11.52
N LYS A 118 1.42 7.79 -10.49
CA LYS A 118 2.33 6.62 -10.50
C LYS A 118 1.54 5.32 -10.28
N MET A 119 0.61 5.32 -9.33
CA MET A 119 -0.28 4.20 -9.06
C MET A 119 -1.22 3.91 -10.24
N ALA A 120 -1.69 4.95 -10.94
CA ALA A 120 -2.47 4.80 -12.17
C ALA A 120 -1.77 3.95 -13.24
N LYS A 121 -0.44 4.07 -13.38
CA LYS A 121 0.37 3.29 -14.34
C LYS A 121 0.44 1.79 -14.00
N LEU A 122 0.03 1.40 -12.80
CA LEU A 122 -0.05 -0.01 -12.43
C LEU A 122 -1.19 -0.71 -13.16
N ASN A 123 -2.24 0.03 -13.53
CA ASN A 123 -3.47 -0.48 -14.14
C ASN A 123 -4.14 -1.57 -13.30
N ILE A 124 -4.46 -1.23 -12.04
CA ILE A 124 -5.02 -2.17 -11.05
C ILE A 124 -6.39 -1.76 -10.51
N CYS A 125 -6.91 -0.58 -10.86
CA CYS A 125 -8.25 -0.15 -10.44
C CYS A 125 -9.35 -1.00 -11.08
N GLY A 126 -10.39 -1.32 -10.30
CA GLY A 126 -11.47 -2.18 -10.74
C GLY A 126 -10.98 -3.56 -11.15
N LEU A 127 -10.01 -4.11 -10.41
CA LEU A 127 -9.23 -5.28 -10.82
C LEU A 127 -10.09 -6.46 -11.31
N THR A 128 -11.28 -6.67 -10.74
CA THR A 128 -12.21 -7.77 -11.04
C THR A 128 -13.40 -7.37 -11.91
N TYR A 129 -13.38 -6.18 -12.49
CA TYR A 129 -14.46 -5.65 -13.32
C TYR A 129 -14.19 -5.99 -14.77
N ASP A 130 -15.26 -6.34 -15.49
CA ASP A 130 -15.25 -6.56 -16.92
C ASP A 130 -15.58 -5.26 -17.66
N GLY A 131 -14.81 -4.95 -18.71
CA GLY A 131 -14.99 -3.75 -19.54
C GLY A 131 -14.39 -2.45 -18.96
N TYR A 132 -14.85 -1.30 -19.45
CA TYR A 132 -14.53 0.06 -18.93
C TYR A 132 -13.04 0.40 -18.76
N GLY A 133 -12.14 -0.31 -19.43
CA GLY A 133 -10.69 -0.15 -19.28
C GLY A 133 -10.11 -0.76 -18.00
N THR A 134 -10.83 -1.67 -17.34
CA THR A 134 -10.36 -2.39 -16.16
C THR A 134 -9.68 -3.73 -16.52
N PRO A 135 -8.91 -4.33 -15.60
CA PRO A 135 -8.02 -5.46 -15.92
C PRO A 135 -8.67 -6.85 -16.06
N ASP A 136 -9.93 -7.03 -15.68
CA ASP A 136 -10.66 -8.31 -15.68
C ASP A 136 -9.86 -9.51 -15.12
N GLN A 137 -9.40 -9.36 -13.87
CA GLN A 137 -8.66 -10.39 -13.13
C GLN A 137 -9.54 -11.08 -12.08
N THR A 138 -9.00 -12.16 -11.52
CA THR A 138 -9.69 -12.93 -10.48
C THR A 138 -9.77 -12.18 -9.14
N TYR A 139 -10.79 -12.50 -8.33
CA TYR A 139 -10.89 -12.04 -6.93
C TYR A 139 -9.70 -12.46 -6.05
N VAL A 140 -9.01 -13.55 -6.40
CA VAL A 140 -7.77 -13.95 -5.72
C VAL A 140 -6.68 -12.91 -5.97
N MET A 141 -6.56 -12.41 -7.19
CA MET A 141 -5.61 -11.34 -7.51
C MET A 141 -5.97 -10.03 -6.79
N GLU A 142 -7.25 -9.70 -6.63
CA GLU A 142 -7.66 -8.53 -5.82
C GLU A 142 -7.14 -8.63 -4.39
N GLY A 143 -7.27 -9.81 -3.78
CA GLY A 143 -6.70 -10.09 -2.47
C GLY A 143 -5.17 -9.95 -2.42
N ILE A 144 -4.46 -10.50 -3.40
CA ILE A 144 -3.00 -10.44 -3.47
C ILE A 144 -2.51 -9.00 -3.62
N ILE A 145 -3.15 -8.20 -4.47
CA ILE A 145 -2.81 -6.78 -4.63
C ILE A 145 -3.11 -6.01 -3.34
N ALA A 146 -4.27 -6.22 -2.72
CA ALA A 146 -4.60 -5.59 -1.44
C ALA A 146 -3.57 -5.92 -0.34
N MET A 147 -3.10 -7.17 -0.31
CA MET A 147 -2.04 -7.64 0.59
C MET A 147 -0.69 -6.97 0.30
N GLU A 148 -0.25 -6.89 -0.96
CA GLU A 148 1.03 -6.24 -1.32
C GLU A 148 1.02 -4.74 -0.99
N LEU A 149 -0.10 -4.04 -1.22
CA LEU A 149 -0.27 -2.64 -0.82
C LEU A 149 -0.19 -2.49 0.71
N ALA A 150 -0.97 -3.29 1.45
CA ALA A 150 -1.05 -3.16 2.91
C ALA A 150 0.22 -3.62 3.64
N ARG A 151 1.07 -4.44 3.00
CA ARG A 151 2.36 -4.84 3.54
C ARG A 151 3.32 -3.68 3.77
N VAL A 152 3.21 -2.62 2.98
CA VAL A 152 4.07 -1.44 3.13
C VAL A 152 3.36 -0.30 3.85
N ASP A 153 2.13 0.04 3.43
CA ASP A 153 1.35 1.10 4.08
C ASP A 153 -0.16 0.83 3.97
N VAL A 154 -0.80 0.62 5.11
CA VAL A 154 -2.24 0.32 5.20
C VAL A 154 -3.10 1.55 4.80
N SER A 155 -2.57 2.77 4.94
CA SER A 155 -3.30 3.98 4.53
C SER A 155 -3.40 4.09 3.01
N ILE A 156 -2.31 3.81 2.29
CA ILE A 156 -2.29 3.75 0.82
C ILE A 156 -3.18 2.62 0.31
N SER A 157 -3.15 1.45 0.96
CA SER A 157 -4.08 0.36 0.65
C SER A 157 -5.54 0.74 0.90
N THR A 158 -5.82 1.51 1.97
CA THR A 158 -7.17 2.01 2.27
C THR A 158 -7.64 3.03 1.23
N PHE A 159 -6.79 4.00 0.84
CA PHE A 159 -7.08 4.94 -0.24
C PHE A 159 -7.53 4.20 -1.51
N PHE A 160 -6.73 3.21 -1.90
CA PHE A 160 -7.00 2.39 -3.08
C PHE A 160 -8.30 1.59 -2.94
N GLY A 161 -8.51 0.92 -1.81
CA GLY A 161 -9.72 0.12 -1.55
C GLY A 161 -11.00 0.96 -1.54
N VAL A 162 -10.96 2.18 -1.00
CA VAL A 162 -12.09 3.11 -1.04
C VAL A 162 -12.40 3.54 -2.48
N HIS A 163 -11.38 3.89 -3.26
CA HIS A 163 -11.57 4.32 -4.63
C HIS A 163 -12.01 3.17 -5.56
N SER A 164 -11.21 2.11 -5.64
CA SER A 164 -11.39 1.00 -6.57
C SER A 164 -12.50 0.04 -6.13
N GLY A 165 -12.50 -0.33 -4.86
CA GLY A 165 -13.46 -1.31 -4.33
C GLY A 165 -14.83 -0.69 -4.04
N LEU A 166 -14.86 0.39 -3.25
CA LEU A 166 -16.12 0.95 -2.77
C LEU A 166 -16.77 1.92 -3.77
N ALA A 167 -16.06 2.97 -4.20
CA ALA A 167 -16.64 3.99 -5.07
C ALA A 167 -16.89 3.45 -6.49
N MET A 168 -15.86 2.94 -7.17
CA MET A 168 -16.06 2.32 -8.49
C MET A 168 -16.99 1.10 -8.40
N GLY A 169 -16.89 0.29 -7.35
CA GLY A 169 -17.76 -0.89 -7.17
C GLY A 169 -19.24 -0.53 -7.01
N SER A 170 -19.54 0.59 -6.36
CA SER A 170 -20.92 1.11 -6.29
C SER A 170 -21.45 1.46 -7.68
N ILE A 171 -20.64 2.11 -8.53
CA ILE A 171 -21.03 2.46 -9.90
C ILE A 171 -21.15 1.20 -10.77
N TYR A 172 -20.21 0.27 -10.64
CA TYR A 172 -20.19 -0.98 -11.40
C TYR A 172 -21.40 -1.87 -11.10
N ILE A 173 -21.78 -1.99 -9.82
CA ILE A 173 -22.89 -2.84 -9.39
C ILE A 173 -24.24 -2.13 -9.54
N CYS A 174 -24.32 -0.86 -9.12
CA CYS A 174 -25.59 -0.16 -8.95
C CYS A 174 -25.83 0.93 -10.01
N GLY A 175 -24.86 1.24 -10.87
CA GLY A 175 -25.01 2.27 -11.90
C GLY A 175 -25.78 1.79 -13.14
N SER A 176 -26.38 2.74 -13.85
CA SER A 176 -26.82 2.54 -15.24
C SER A 176 -25.60 2.37 -16.16
N GLU A 177 -25.82 1.92 -17.40
CA GLU A 177 -24.70 1.82 -18.35
C GLU A 177 -24.11 3.18 -18.70
N GLU A 178 -24.93 4.22 -18.77
CA GLU A 178 -24.50 5.60 -18.98
C GLU A 178 -23.58 6.07 -17.85
N GLN A 179 -23.97 5.82 -16.59
CA GLN A 179 -23.14 6.14 -15.42
C GLN A 179 -21.81 5.37 -15.45
N LYS A 180 -21.84 4.08 -15.79
CA LYS A 180 -20.61 3.28 -15.88
C LYS A 180 -19.66 3.82 -16.94
N GLN A 181 -20.17 4.14 -18.13
CA GLN A 181 -19.36 4.70 -19.22
C GLN A 181 -18.83 6.10 -18.92
N GLU A 182 -19.58 6.94 -18.20
CA GLU A 182 -19.13 8.27 -17.80
C GLU A 182 -17.97 8.23 -16.80
N TRP A 183 -18.07 7.35 -15.80
CA TRP A 183 -17.23 7.39 -14.60
C TRP A 183 -16.12 6.35 -14.59
N LEU A 184 -16.41 5.08 -14.86
CA LEU A 184 -15.47 3.98 -14.64
C LEU A 184 -14.19 4.10 -15.45
N PRO A 185 -14.18 4.48 -16.74
CA PRO A 185 -12.95 4.61 -17.51
C PRO A 185 -11.98 5.68 -16.96
N LYS A 186 -12.51 6.79 -16.43
CA LYS A 186 -11.71 7.87 -15.84
C LYS A 186 -11.20 7.48 -14.46
N MET A 187 -12.04 6.81 -13.66
CA MET A 187 -11.64 6.28 -12.36
C MET A 187 -10.62 5.15 -12.48
N ALA A 188 -10.74 4.27 -13.48
CA ALA A 188 -9.76 3.21 -13.74
C ALA A 188 -8.34 3.77 -13.98
N LYS A 189 -8.26 4.97 -14.57
CA LYS A 189 -7.01 5.72 -14.79
C LYS A 189 -6.64 6.65 -13.64
N MET A 190 -7.44 6.68 -12.56
CA MET A 190 -7.33 7.63 -11.44
C MET A 190 -7.33 9.11 -11.88
N GLU A 191 -7.93 9.43 -13.01
CA GLU A 191 -8.17 10.82 -13.45
C GLU A 191 -9.27 11.48 -12.60
N LEU A 192 -10.18 10.66 -12.08
CA LEU A 192 -11.19 11.03 -11.08
C LEU A 192 -11.04 10.12 -9.87
N ILE A 193 -11.05 10.71 -8.67
CA ILE A 193 -10.98 10.00 -7.40
C ILE A 193 -12.36 9.88 -6.77
N GLY A 194 -12.63 8.70 -6.20
CA GLY A 194 -13.90 8.35 -5.59
C GLY A 194 -13.81 8.21 -4.07
N ALA A 195 -14.92 8.53 -3.40
CA ALA A 195 -15.16 8.28 -1.98
C ALA A 195 -16.50 7.57 -1.76
N PHE A 196 -16.71 7.00 -0.57
CA PHE A 196 -17.90 6.19 -0.23
C PHE A 196 -18.48 6.58 1.14
N GLY A 197 -19.59 7.31 1.12
CA GLY A 197 -20.28 7.86 2.28
C GLY A 197 -21.47 7.00 2.75
N LEU A 198 -21.21 6.05 3.64
CA LEU A 198 -22.25 5.24 4.28
C LEU A 198 -22.41 5.56 5.77
N THR A 199 -21.33 5.41 6.53
CA THR A 199 -21.27 5.59 7.98
C THR A 199 -21.67 7.00 8.42
N GLU A 200 -22.43 7.10 9.50
CA GLU A 200 -22.95 8.35 10.04
C GLU A 200 -22.37 8.61 11.45
N PRO A 201 -22.44 9.84 11.97
CA PRO A 201 -21.95 10.16 13.32
C PRO A 201 -22.54 9.26 14.42
N ASP A 202 -23.84 8.98 14.35
CA ASP A 202 -24.59 8.23 15.36
C ASP A 202 -24.83 6.77 14.97
N VAL A 203 -24.50 6.39 13.73
CA VAL A 203 -24.80 5.06 13.18
C VAL A 203 -23.59 4.48 12.43
N GLY A 204 -22.92 3.53 13.08
CA GLY A 204 -21.82 2.72 12.53
C GLY A 204 -22.26 1.29 12.21
N SER A 205 -22.05 0.34 13.12
CA SER A 205 -22.41 -1.08 12.93
C SER A 205 -23.90 -1.31 12.62
N ALA A 206 -24.76 -0.38 13.04
CA ALA A 206 -26.21 -0.46 12.88
C ALA A 206 -26.75 0.17 11.59
N VAL A 207 -25.90 0.54 10.61
CA VAL A 207 -26.38 1.14 9.34
C VAL A 207 -27.38 0.25 8.58
N ALA A 208 -27.34 -1.07 8.79
CA ALA A 208 -28.32 -2.00 8.23
C ALA A 208 -29.72 -1.87 8.88
N GLY A 209 -29.80 -1.31 10.09
CA GLY A 209 -31.05 -1.05 10.81
C GLY A 209 -31.66 0.33 10.51
N GLY A 210 -31.01 1.15 9.70
CA GLY A 210 -31.52 2.45 9.23
C GLY A 210 -30.42 3.49 9.10
N LEU A 211 -30.60 4.41 8.13
CA LEU A 211 -29.78 5.60 7.97
C LEU A 211 -30.58 6.83 8.42
N GLY A 212 -29.92 7.75 9.14
CA GLY A 212 -30.45 9.06 9.49
C GLY A 212 -30.35 10.07 8.35
N THR A 213 -29.36 9.93 7.46
CA THR A 213 -29.29 10.74 6.22
C THR A 213 -30.49 10.41 5.34
N THR A 214 -31.25 11.44 4.95
CA THR A 214 -32.43 11.28 4.11
C THR A 214 -32.23 11.76 2.68
N CYS A 215 -33.05 11.25 1.78
CA CYS A 215 -33.25 11.81 0.46
C CYS A 215 -34.75 11.92 0.16
N ARG A 216 -35.14 12.96 -0.58
CA ARG A 216 -36.51 13.14 -1.06
C ARG A 216 -36.48 13.61 -2.50
N GLN A 217 -37.31 12.99 -3.34
CA GLN A 217 -37.45 13.40 -4.73
C GLN A 217 -38.26 14.70 -4.84
N GLU A 218 -37.76 15.66 -5.62
CA GLU A 218 -38.42 16.91 -5.97
C GLU A 218 -38.29 17.14 -7.49
N GLY A 219 -39.31 16.75 -8.25
CA GLY A 219 -39.24 16.82 -9.70
C GLY A 219 -38.20 15.86 -10.28
N ASP A 220 -37.23 16.39 -11.03
CA ASP A 220 -36.11 15.66 -11.61
C ASP A 220 -34.84 15.67 -10.72
N GLU A 221 -34.95 16.17 -9.49
CA GLU A 221 -33.87 16.20 -8.52
C GLU A 221 -34.21 15.41 -7.25
N TRP A 222 -33.18 15.13 -6.46
CA TRP A 222 -33.23 14.62 -5.10
C TRP A 222 -32.58 15.62 -4.17
N VAL A 223 -33.22 15.87 -3.02
CA VAL A 223 -32.67 16.69 -1.96
C VAL A 223 -32.14 15.78 -0.86
N LEU A 224 -30.83 15.84 -0.60
CA LEU A 224 -30.15 15.07 0.43
C LEU A 224 -29.90 15.93 1.67
N ASN A 225 -30.21 15.38 2.85
CA ASN A 225 -29.99 16.02 4.14
C ASN A 225 -29.39 15.02 5.15
N GLY A 226 -28.34 15.44 5.86
CA GLY A 226 -27.73 14.63 6.91
C GLY A 226 -26.21 14.72 6.95
N GLN A 227 -25.58 13.74 7.60
CA GLN A 227 -24.13 13.72 7.81
C GLN A 227 -23.54 12.33 7.61
N LYS A 228 -22.35 12.28 7.01
CA LYS A 228 -21.50 11.08 6.94
C LYS A 228 -20.20 11.31 7.67
N LYS A 229 -19.66 10.27 8.30
CA LYS A 229 -18.43 10.35 9.12
C LYS A 229 -17.49 9.21 8.79
N TRP A 230 -16.19 9.48 8.89
CA TRP A 230 -15.09 8.57 8.54
C TRP A 230 -14.87 8.35 7.05
N ILE A 231 -15.36 9.25 6.19
CA ILE A 231 -15.36 9.01 4.75
C ILE A 231 -13.97 9.29 4.17
N GLY A 232 -13.21 8.24 3.90
CA GLY A 232 -11.89 8.32 3.28
C GLY A 232 -11.97 8.97 1.89
N ASN A 233 -10.93 9.72 1.54
CA ASN A 233 -10.76 10.45 0.27
C ASN A 233 -11.69 11.67 0.09
N ALA A 234 -12.76 11.81 0.88
CA ALA A 234 -13.82 12.78 0.62
C ALA A 234 -13.40 14.26 0.66
N THR A 235 -12.26 14.60 1.29
CA THR A 235 -11.76 15.99 1.26
C THR A 235 -11.22 16.41 -0.10
N PHE A 236 -10.88 15.44 -0.97
CA PHE A 236 -10.30 15.72 -2.29
C PHE A 236 -10.95 14.94 -3.44
N ALA A 237 -11.83 13.97 -3.17
CA ALA A 237 -12.53 13.19 -4.17
C ALA A 237 -13.35 14.07 -5.14
N ASP A 238 -13.39 13.67 -6.41
CA ASP A 238 -14.18 14.31 -7.46
C ASP A 238 -15.65 13.88 -7.39
N VAL A 239 -15.90 12.66 -6.90
CA VAL A 239 -17.24 12.13 -6.64
C VAL A 239 -17.28 11.33 -5.34
N THR A 240 -18.33 11.53 -4.57
CA THR A 240 -18.62 10.74 -3.37
C THR A 240 -19.92 9.98 -3.55
N ILE A 241 -19.89 8.66 -3.40
CA ILE A 241 -21.09 7.84 -3.38
C ILE A 241 -21.77 8.00 -2.03
N ILE A 242 -22.90 8.69 -1.97
CA ILE A 242 -23.67 8.88 -0.74
C ILE A 242 -24.85 7.91 -0.70
N TRP A 243 -24.98 7.19 0.41
CA TRP A 243 -26.15 6.37 0.71
C TRP A 243 -27.10 7.12 1.63
N ALA A 244 -28.35 7.25 1.23
CA ALA A 244 -29.38 7.95 1.98
C ALA A 244 -30.70 7.17 1.97
N ARG A 245 -31.48 7.32 3.02
CA ARG A 245 -32.81 6.71 3.15
C ARG A 245 -33.84 7.61 2.49
N ASP A 246 -34.59 7.05 1.56
CA ASP A 246 -35.71 7.72 0.91
C ASP A 246 -36.87 7.91 1.88
N GLU A 247 -37.32 9.15 2.05
CA GLU A 247 -38.42 9.51 2.95
C GLU A 247 -39.75 8.88 2.52
N ALA A 248 -39.94 8.60 1.23
CA ALA A 248 -41.18 8.03 0.72
C ALA A 248 -41.27 6.51 0.87
N SER A 249 -40.17 5.79 0.64
CA SER A 249 -40.13 4.33 0.61
C SER A 249 -39.46 3.68 1.81
N ASP A 250 -38.81 4.48 2.66
CA ASP A 250 -37.93 4.04 3.76
C ASP A 250 -36.76 3.15 3.28
N GLN A 251 -36.52 3.08 1.97
CA GLN A 251 -35.43 2.30 1.37
C GLN A 251 -34.17 3.13 1.18
N VAL A 252 -33.02 2.45 1.18
CA VAL A 252 -31.73 3.09 0.92
C VAL A 252 -31.49 3.22 -0.58
N LYS A 253 -31.15 4.44 -1.02
CA LYS A 253 -30.73 4.80 -2.37
C LYS A 253 -29.28 5.31 -2.35
N GLY A 254 -28.60 5.19 -3.49
CA GLY A 254 -27.23 5.66 -3.67
C GLY A 254 -27.16 6.82 -4.65
N PHE A 255 -26.25 7.77 -4.42
CA PHE A 255 -26.13 9.01 -5.18
C PHE A 255 -24.67 9.34 -5.50
N LEU A 256 -24.40 9.76 -6.73
CA LEU A 256 -23.14 10.32 -7.20
C LEU A 256 -23.09 11.82 -6.83
N VAL A 257 -22.51 12.16 -5.69
CA VAL A 257 -22.40 13.57 -5.27
C VAL A 257 -21.07 14.14 -5.74
N ARG A 258 -21.12 15.09 -6.68
CA ARG A 258 -19.93 15.71 -7.29
C ARG A 258 -19.28 16.71 -6.33
N LYS A 259 -17.96 16.87 -6.45
CA LYS A 259 -17.20 17.89 -5.73
C LYS A 259 -17.76 19.29 -6.02
N GLY A 260 -18.06 20.03 -4.97
CA GLY A 260 -18.59 21.39 -5.09
C GLY A 260 -20.10 21.48 -5.31
N ASN A 261 -20.84 20.36 -5.29
CA ASN A 261 -22.31 20.41 -5.31
C ASN A 261 -22.82 21.32 -4.18
N PRO A 262 -23.76 22.25 -4.47
CA PRO A 262 -24.37 23.09 -3.44
C PRO A 262 -24.94 22.25 -2.30
N GLY A 263 -24.72 22.70 -1.06
CA GLY A 263 -25.16 21.99 0.13
C GLY A 263 -24.24 20.82 0.55
N PHE A 264 -23.22 20.44 -0.22
CA PHE A 264 -22.26 19.39 0.14
C PHE A 264 -20.95 19.98 0.67
N LYS A 265 -20.65 19.74 1.96
CA LYS A 265 -19.42 20.23 2.60
C LYS A 265 -18.64 19.08 3.22
N THR A 266 -17.32 19.10 3.05
CA THR A 266 -16.40 18.12 3.66
C THR A 266 -15.42 18.81 4.60
N GLU A 267 -15.18 18.19 5.76
CA GLU A 267 -14.28 18.68 6.80
C GLU A 267 -13.35 17.55 7.23
N LYS A 268 -12.03 17.78 7.14
CA LYS A 268 -11.03 16.76 7.48
C LYS A 268 -11.14 16.38 8.97
N ILE A 269 -11.09 15.08 9.25
CA ILE A 269 -11.00 14.56 10.61
C ILE A 269 -9.53 14.54 11.04
N GLU A 270 -9.21 15.38 12.03
CA GLU A 270 -7.86 15.50 12.60
C GLU A 270 -7.60 14.53 13.77
N ASN A 271 -6.36 14.49 14.25
CA ASN A 271 -5.94 13.78 15.47
C ASN A 271 -6.20 12.26 15.48
N LYS A 272 -6.24 11.64 14.30
CA LYS A 272 -6.34 10.17 14.18
C LYS A 272 -5.06 9.49 14.67
N MET A 273 -5.21 8.37 15.37
CA MET A 273 -4.08 7.52 15.78
C MET A 273 -3.75 6.44 14.75
N ALA A 274 -4.69 6.11 13.86
CA ALA A 274 -4.54 5.10 12.82
C ALA A 274 -4.89 5.70 11.44
N LEU A 275 -4.35 5.09 10.39
CA LEU A 275 -4.60 5.50 8.99
C LEU A 275 -4.41 7.00 8.77
N ARG A 276 -3.36 7.60 9.37
CA ARG A 276 -3.18 9.06 9.43
C ARG A 276 -3.04 9.70 8.05
N THR A 277 -2.44 8.99 7.10
CA THR A 277 -2.28 9.43 5.71
C THR A 277 -3.63 9.51 4.96
N VAL A 278 -4.63 8.69 5.32
CA VAL A 278 -5.96 8.73 4.69
C VAL A 278 -6.66 10.04 5.05
N GLN A 279 -7.21 10.76 4.08
CA GLN A 279 -7.96 11.99 4.34
C GLN A 279 -9.44 11.68 4.61
N ASN A 280 -9.76 11.19 5.82
CA ASN A 280 -11.14 10.94 6.23
C ASN A 280 -11.86 12.26 6.52
N ALA A 281 -13.12 12.38 6.10
CA ALA A 281 -13.93 13.56 6.34
C ALA A 281 -15.18 13.28 7.19
N LEU A 282 -15.62 14.31 7.90
CA LEU A 282 -17.03 14.56 8.18
C LEU A 282 -17.63 15.24 6.95
N ILE A 283 -18.75 14.73 6.47
CA ILE A 283 -19.52 15.29 5.37
C ILE A 283 -20.82 15.81 5.95
N THR A 284 -21.20 17.04 5.62
CA THR A 284 -22.51 17.61 5.93
C THR A 284 -23.23 17.92 4.64
N MET A 285 -24.49 17.50 4.56
CA MET A 285 -25.41 17.77 3.46
C MET A 285 -26.59 18.57 3.99
N THR A 286 -26.79 19.76 3.43
CA THR A 286 -27.92 20.63 3.75
C THR A 286 -28.58 21.07 2.45
N ASP A 287 -29.78 20.58 2.22
CA ASP A 287 -30.54 20.76 0.99
C ASP A 287 -29.70 20.52 -0.28
N CYS A 288 -28.90 19.45 -0.23
CA CYS A 288 -27.98 19.12 -1.31
C CYS A 288 -28.76 18.52 -2.49
N ARG A 289 -28.92 19.30 -3.56
CA ARG A 289 -29.68 18.92 -4.77
C ARG A 289 -28.84 18.10 -5.72
N ILE A 290 -29.34 16.92 -6.07
CA ILE A 290 -28.70 15.94 -6.96
C ILE A 290 -29.67 15.60 -8.09
N PRO A 291 -29.29 15.70 -9.38
CA PRO A 291 -30.19 15.30 -10.46
C PRO A 291 -30.48 13.79 -10.42
N GLU A 292 -31.66 13.36 -10.88
CA GLU A 292 -32.02 11.93 -10.99
C GLU A 292 -30.99 11.12 -11.77
N SER A 293 -30.34 11.73 -12.78
CA SER A 293 -29.25 11.09 -13.54
C SER A 293 -28.05 10.70 -12.69
N ASP A 294 -27.83 11.36 -11.55
CA ASP A 294 -26.76 11.06 -10.59
C ASP A 294 -27.24 10.12 -9.46
N ARG A 295 -28.51 9.67 -9.44
CA ARG A 295 -28.93 8.56 -8.58
C ARG A 295 -28.47 7.23 -9.18
N LEU A 296 -27.88 6.34 -8.38
CA LEU A 296 -27.51 4.99 -8.81
C LEU A 296 -28.76 4.18 -9.18
N GLN A 297 -28.93 3.91 -10.48
CA GLN A 297 -30.20 3.47 -11.07
C GLN A 297 -30.60 2.03 -10.72
N LYS A 298 -29.66 1.20 -10.26
CA LYS A 298 -29.86 -0.21 -9.92
C LYS A 298 -29.69 -0.47 -8.42
N CYS A 299 -29.98 0.52 -7.57
CA CYS A 299 -30.03 0.36 -6.12
C CYS A 299 -31.29 0.98 -5.53
N ASP A 300 -32.14 0.12 -4.97
CA ASP A 300 -33.41 0.53 -4.35
C ASP A 300 -33.60 -0.06 -2.96
N SER A 301 -32.55 -0.63 -2.36
CA SER A 301 -32.60 -1.12 -0.99
C SER A 301 -31.20 -1.28 -0.38
N PHE A 302 -31.14 -1.43 0.95
CA PHE A 302 -29.89 -1.74 1.64
C PHE A 302 -29.28 -3.08 1.19
N LYS A 303 -30.07 -4.01 0.63
CA LYS A 303 -29.54 -5.28 0.10
C LYS A 303 -28.57 -5.03 -1.06
N ASP A 304 -28.78 -3.99 -1.85
CA ASP A 304 -27.90 -3.64 -2.97
C ASP A 304 -26.62 -2.97 -2.46
N THR A 305 -26.72 -2.04 -1.50
CA THR A 305 -25.57 -1.51 -0.76
C THR A 305 -24.74 -2.64 -0.13
N ALA A 306 -25.39 -3.67 0.42
CA ALA A 306 -24.72 -4.82 1.03
C ALA A 306 -23.95 -5.69 0.01
N LYS A 307 -24.36 -5.73 -1.26
CA LYS A 307 -23.60 -6.41 -2.33
C LYS A 307 -22.25 -5.73 -2.55
N VAL A 308 -22.22 -4.39 -2.57
CA VAL A 308 -20.99 -3.59 -2.67
C VAL A 308 -20.08 -3.86 -1.46
N LEU A 309 -20.64 -3.84 -0.25
CA LEU A 309 -19.88 -4.12 0.98
C LEU A 309 -19.33 -5.54 1.00
N ARG A 310 -20.09 -6.52 0.52
CA ARG A 310 -19.65 -7.93 0.48
C ARG A 310 -18.43 -8.11 -0.40
N MET A 311 -18.42 -7.50 -1.58
CA MET A 311 -17.30 -7.55 -2.52
C MET A 311 -16.01 -7.01 -1.88
N THR A 312 -16.10 -5.86 -1.22
CA THR A 312 -14.94 -5.15 -0.67
C THR A 312 -14.40 -5.75 0.63
N ARG A 313 -15.24 -6.40 1.44
CA ARG A 313 -14.82 -7.03 2.71
C ARG A 313 -13.76 -8.12 2.52
N ALA A 314 -13.80 -8.85 1.40
CA ALA A 314 -12.78 -9.85 1.10
C ALA A 314 -11.39 -9.18 0.96
N GLY A 315 -11.31 -8.06 0.23
CA GLY A 315 -10.08 -7.26 0.11
C GLY A 315 -9.55 -6.77 1.46
N VAL A 316 -10.43 -6.29 2.36
CA VAL A 316 -10.04 -5.85 3.71
C VAL A 316 -9.42 -6.98 4.53
N ALA A 317 -9.92 -8.21 4.41
CA ALA A 317 -9.31 -9.37 5.08
C ALA A 317 -7.86 -9.60 4.60
N TRP A 318 -7.61 -9.46 3.29
CA TRP A 318 -6.26 -9.54 2.73
C TRP A 318 -5.36 -8.37 3.14
N GLN A 319 -5.92 -7.17 3.35
CA GLN A 319 -5.16 -6.04 3.90
C GLN A 319 -4.61 -6.36 5.30
N ALA A 320 -5.40 -7.02 6.15
CA ALA A 320 -4.95 -7.44 7.47
C ALA A 320 -3.78 -8.44 7.39
N VAL A 321 -3.84 -9.40 6.46
CA VAL A 321 -2.72 -10.33 6.18
C VAL A 321 -1.49 -9.56 5.71
N GLY A 322 -1.67 -8.60 4.79
CA GLY A 322 -0.59 -7.76 4.30
C GLY A 322 0.09 -6.99 5.42
N CYS A 323 -0.70 -6.29 6.25
CA CYS A 323 -0.20 -5.57 7.42
C CYS A 323 0.59 -6.47 8.37
N ALA A 324 0.07 -7.67 8.67
CA ALA A 324 0.76 -8.63 9.54
C ALA A 324 2.06 -9.16 8.93
N ARG A 325 2.09 -9.37 7.61
CA ARG A 325 3.28 -9.81 6.87
C ARG A 325 4.36 -8.72 6.78
N GLY A 326 3.97 -7.45 6.86
CA GLY A 326 4.88 -6.30 6.82
C GLY A 326 5.49 -5.93 8.17
N ALA A 327 4.80 -6.24 9.28
CA ALA A 327 5.21 -5.97 10.66
C ALA A 327 6.33 -6.91 11.13
#